data_AF-A0A2M8Y2H8-F1
#
_entry.id   AF-A0A2M8Y2H8-F1
#
_cell.length_a   1.000
_cell.length_b   1.000
_cell.length_c   1.000
_cell.angle_alpha   90.00
_cell.angle_beta   90.00
_cell.angle_gamma   90.00
#
_symmetry.space_group_name_H-M   'P 1'
#
loop_
_entity.id
_entity.type
_entity.pdbx_description
1 polymer ?
#
loop_
_entity_poly.entity_id
_entity_poly.type
_entity_poly.pdbx_seq_one_letter_code
_entity_poly.pdbx_strand_id
1 'polypeptide(L)' 'MKIESIDDCETIAMVKLRLESSENYFVSFNSLVLDIDNEWKLINNLAVVEAKK' A
#
# COMPACT_ATOMS: atom_id res chain seq x y z
N MET A 1 5.23 -0.80 -10.86
CA MET A 1 4.46 -0.70 -9.60
C MET A 1 3.02 -1.06 -9.91
N LYS A 2 2.41 -1.94 -9.12
CA LYS A 2 1.04 -2.43 -9.29
C LYS A 2 0.32 -2.35 -7.95
N ILE A 3 -0.94 -1.91 -7.95
CA ILE A 3 -1.83 -2.06 -6.81
C ILE A 3 -2.33 -3.51 -6.83
N GLU A 4 -2.03 -4.27 -5.78
CA GLU A 4 -2.47 -5.67 -5.65
C GLU A 4 -3.88 -5.76 -5.07
N SER A 5 -4.17 -4.94 -4.06
CA SER A 5 -5.47 -4.89 -3.41
C SER A 5 -5.71 -3.52 -2.80
N ILE A 6 -6.98 -3.16 -2.75
CA ILE A 6 -7.51 -2.04 -1.98
C ILE A 6 -8.64 -2.63 -1.14
N ASP A 7 -8.58 -2.41 0.16
CA ASP A 7 -9.66 -2.71 1.11
C ASP A 7 -9.99 -1.40 1.82
N ASP A 8 -11.19 -0.87 1.60
CA ASP A 8 -11.61 0.42 2.13
C ASP A 8 -12.92 0.33 2.91
N CYS A 9 -13.02 1.17 3.93
CA CYS A 9 -14.20 1.34 4.76
C CYS A 9 -14.37 2.84 5.04
N GLU A 10 -15.11 3.51 4.15
CA GLU A 10 -15.50 4.93 4.17
C GLU A 10 -14.33 5.91 4.37
N THR A 11 -13.82 5.99 5.60
CA THR A 11 -12.77 6.92 6.04
C THR A 11 -11.40 6.28 6.19
N ILE A 12 -11.28 4.96 6.04
CA ILE A 12 -10.01 4.23 6.16
C ILE A 12 -9.81 3.37 4.91
N ALA A 13 -8.58 3.31 4.41
CA ALA A 13 -8.20 2.42 3.32
C ALA A 13 -6.88 1.70 3.59
N MET A 14 -6.82 0.44 3.21
CA MET A 14 -5.65 -0.42 3.21
C MET A 14 -5.26 -0.76 1.77
N VAL A 15 -4.11 -0.27 1.34
CA VAL A 15 -3.62 -0.44 -0.03
C VAL A 15 -2.36 -1.28 -0.04
N LYS A 16 -2.42 -2.42 -0.73
CA LYS A 16 -1.24 -3.27 -0.98
C LYS A 16 -0.64 -2.91 -2.34
N LEU A 17 0.61 -2.50 -2.34
CA LEU A 17 1.39 -2.19 -3.53
C LEU A 17 2.48 -3.23 -3.73
N ARG A 18 2.74 -3.60 -4.98
CA ARG A 18 3.90 -4.40 -5.37
C ARG A 18 4.71 -3.68 -6.44
N LEU A 19 6.02 -3.59 -6.21
CA LEU A 19 7.00 -3.22 -7.22
C LEU A 19 7.86 -4.44 -7.52
N GLU A 20 7.87 -4.85 -8.78
CA GLU A 20 8.68 -5.97 -9.25
C GLU A 20 10.06 -5.46 -9.67
N SER A 21 11.12 -6.16 -9.24
CA SER A 21 12.47 -6.04 -9.79
C SER A 21 12.91 -7.37 -10.41
N SER A 22 14.10 -7.43 -11.02
CA SER A 22 14.64 -8.68 -11.59
C SER A 22 14.81 -9.78 -10.55
N GLU A 23 15.18 -9.43 -9.32
CA GLU A 23 15.60 -10.38 -8.28
C GLU A 23 14.66 -10.40 -7.05
N ASN A 24 13.86 -9.36 -6.85
CA ASN A 24 13.04 -9.19 -5.65
C ASN A 24 11.62 -8.69 -5.99
N TYR A 25 10.70 -8.92 -5.07
CA TYR A 25 9.44 -8.22 -4.95
C TYR A 25 9.52 -7.25 -3.79
N PHE A 26 9.26 -5.98 -4.05
CA PHE A 26 9.04 -5.00 -2.99
C PHE A 26 7.54 -4.89 -2.77
N VAL A 27 7.07 -5.32 -1.60
CA VAL A 27 5.66 -5.28 -1.24
C VAL A 27 5.48 -4.23 -0.16
N SER A 28 4.51 -3.35 -0.33
CA SER A 28 4.19 -2.30 0.63
C SER A 28 2.71 -2.35 1.01
N PHE A 29 2.45 -2.31 2.32
CA PHE A 29 1.12 -2.21 2.90
C PHE A 29 0.95 -0.79 3.42
N ASN A 30 -0.03 -0.07 2.89
CA ASN A 30 -0.24 1.35 3.14
C ASN A 30 -1.60 1.55 3.80
N SER A 31 -1.63 2.15 4.99
CA SER A 31 -2.86 2.55 5.66
C SER A 31 -3.09 4.03 5.43
N LEU A 32 -4.28 4.37 4.95
CA LEU A 32 -4.71 5.73 4.66
C LEU A 32 -5.96 6.08 5.47
N VAL A 33 -6.10 7.36 5.79
CA VAL A 33 -7.31 7.94 6.36
C VAL A 33 -7.81 9.08 5.47
N LEU A 34 -9.12 9.21 5.30
CA LEU A 34 -9.75 10.33 4.63
C LEU A 34 -9.91 11.47 5.65
N ASP A 35 -9.30 12.61 5.40
CA ASP A 35 -9.39 13.77 6.30
C ASP A 35 -10.63 14.64 6.06
N ILE A 36 -10.77 15.71 6.84
CA ILE A 36 -11.91 16.63 6.76
C ILE A 36 -11.96 17.44 5.45
N ASP A 37 -10.85 17.49 4.72
CA ASP A 37 -10.73 18.16 3.44
C ASP A 37 -11.04 17.19 2.27
N ASN A 38 -11.51 15.97 2.59
CA ASN A 38 -11.74 14.86 1.65
C ASN A 38 -10.46 14.41 0.93
N GLU A 39 -9.30 14.51 1.59
CA GLU A 39 -8.04 14.01 1.06
C GLU A 39 -7.58 12.75 1.79
N TRP A 40 -7.15 11.74 1.02
CA TRP A 40 -6.53 10.55 1.59
C TRP A 40 -5.10 10.87 2.06
N LYS A 41 -4.84 10.66 3.35
CA LYS A 41 -3.53 10.84 3.97
C LYS A 41 -2.95 9.50 4.37
N LEU A 42 -1.69 9.26 4.02
CA LEU A 42 -0.94 8.09 4.44
C LEU A 42 -0.58 8.21 5.93
N ILE A 43 -1.03 7.26 6.75
CA ILE A 43 -0.75 7.22 8.20
C ILE A 43 0.20 6.09 8.58
N ASN A 44 0.31 5.05 7.74
CA ASN A 44 1.26 3.98 7.94
C ASN A 44 1.75 3.43 6.59
N ASN A 45 3.03 3.09 6.54
CA ASN A 45 3.66 2.38 5.43
C ASN A 45 4.55 1.28 6.02
N LEU A 46 4.23 0.02 5.71
CA LEU A 46 5.10 -1.11 5.96
C LEU A 46 5.62 -1.64 4.62
N ALA A 47 6.92 -1.52 4.39
CA ALA A 47 7.58 -2.05 3.21
C ALA A 47 8.41 -3.28 3.55
N VAL A 48 8.25 -4.34 2.75
CA VAL A 48 8.95 -5.62 2.89
C VAL A 48 9.59 -5.98 1.55
N VAL A 49 10.79 -6.55 1.61
CA VAL A 49 11.48 -7.12 0.45
C VAL A 49 11.34 -8.63 0.50
N GLU A 50 10.74 -9.20 -0.53
CA GLU A 50 10.63 -10.64 -0.73
C GLU A 50 11.56 -11.04 -1.88
N ALA A 51 12.57 -11.86 -1.60
CA ALA A 51 13.41 -12.42 -2.67
C ALA A 51 12.55 -13.29 -3.59
N LYS A 52 12.77 -13.17 -4.90
CA LYS A 52 12.16 -14.09 -5.86
C LYS A 52 12.76 -15.49 -5.61
N LYS A 53 11.89 -16.48 -5.38
CA LYS A 53 12.27 -17.90 -5.33
C LYS A 53 12.61 -18.41 -6.72
#